data_AF-A0A956KSW7-F1
#
_entry.id   AF-A0A956KSW7-F1
#
_cell.length_a   1.000
_cell.length_b   1.000
_cell.length_c   1.000
_cell.angle_alpha   90.00
_cell.angle_beta   90.00
_cell.angle_gamma   90.00
#
_symmetry.space_group_name_H-M   'P 1'
#
loop_
_entity.id
_entity.type
_entity.pdbx_description
1 polymer ?
#
loop_
_entity_poly.entity_id
_entity_poly.type
_entity_poly.pdbx_seq_one_letter_code
_entity_poly.pdbx_strand_id
1 'polypeptide(L)'
;MADDAQGTEDFDPPLRRALLRVHRLLAGPPGEHGVRLTRALLLRSLGLVYLVAFLVAVVQLLPLLGSEGLTPVGAHLERVVAYYYGDRSTAMAEHPSLFWFDHGDASLQAVAVIGAVLALAVVLGVENGLVMLILWVLYSSIVNVGQRWYAFGWETQLLETGFI
;
A
#
# COMPACT_ATOMS: atom_id res chain seq x y z
N MET A 1 -47.39 -61.71 -19.17
CA MET A 1 -48.06 -60.40 -19.18
C MET A 1 -47.06 -59.43 -18.58
N ALA A 2 -46.48 -58.60 -19.42
CA ALA A 2 -45.25 -57.83 -19.18
C ALA A 2 -45.49 -56.65 -18.23
N ASP A 3 -44.47 -56.33 -17.42
CA ASP A 3 -44.35 -55.06 -16.72
C ASP A 3 -42.92 -54.56 -16.90
N ASP A 4 -42.70 -53.85 -18.03
CA ASP A 4 -41.46 -53.12 -18.33
C ASP A 4 -41.61 -51.69 -17.80
N ALA A 5 -41.20 -51.48 -16.55
CA ALA A 5 -41.00 -50.15 -15.99
C ALA A 5 -39.54 -49.71 -16.25
N GLN A 6 -39.22 -49.32 -17.48
CA GLN A 6 -37.96 -48.66 -17.81
C GLN A 6 -38.16 -47.15 -17.96
N GLY A 7 -37.35 -46.40 -17.20
CA GLY A 7 -36.68 -45.21 -17.69
C GLY A 7 -37.51 -43.95 -17.83
N THR A 8 -37.80 -43.27 -16.72
CA THR A 8 -37.86 -41.80 -16.76
C THR A 8 -36.41 -41.29 -16.88
N GLU A 9 -35.84 -41.42 -18.07
CA GLU A 9 -34.55 -40.80 -18.38
C GLU A 9 -34.72 -39.28 -18.30
N ASP A 10 -34.05 -38.70 -17.32
CA ASP A 10 -33.92 -37.27 -17.07
C ASP A 10 -33.23 -36.60 -18.27
N PHE A 11 -34.01 -36.31 -19.31
CA PHE A 11 -33.57 -35.65 -20.53
C PHE A 11 -33.41 -34.16 -20.27
N ASP A 12 -32.38 -33.80 -19.51
CA ASP A 12 -31.97 -32.41 -19.36
C ASP A 12 -31.27 -31.97 -20.67
N PRO A 13 -31.90 -31.15 -21.53
CA PRO A 13 -31.44 -30.97 -22.90
C PRO A 13 -30.04 -30.32 -22.92
N PRO A 14 -29.14 -30.72 -23.84
CA PRO A 14 -27.78 -30.20 -23.93
C PRO A 14 -27.74 -28.67 -24.05
N LEU A 15 -28.79 -28.10 -24.64
CA LEU A 15 -29.02 -26.67 -24.74
C LEU A 15 -29.20 -25.99 -23.37
N ARG A 16 -29.86 -26.62 -22.40
CA ARG A 16 -30.03 -26.07 -21.03
C ARG A 16 -28.70 -26.04 -20.27
N ARG A 17 -27.85 -27.07 -20.43
CA ARG A 17 -26.50 -27.10 -19.84
C ARG A 17 -25.58 -26.08 -20.49
N ALA A 18 -25.67 -25.91 -21.81
CA ALA A 18 -24.93 -24.88 -22.54
C ALA A 18 -25.39 -23.48 -22.12
N LEU A 19 -26.70 -23.23 -22.04
CA LEU A 19 -27.27 -21.96 -21.60
C LEU A 19 -26.95 -21.64 -20.14
N LEU A 20 -26.90 -22.63 -19.24
CA LEU A 20 -26.47 -22.42 -17.85
C LEU A 20 -24.97 -22.12 -17.72
N ARG A 21 -24.12 -22.72 -18.57
CA ARG A 21 -22.70 -22.38 -18.64
C ARG A 21 -22.48 -20.98 -19.20
N VAL A 22 -23.18 -20.64 -20.27
CA VAL A 22 -23.14 -19.30 -20.87
C VAL A 22 -23.71 -18.26 -19.89
N HIS A 23 -24.79 -18.57 -19.18
CA HIS A 23 -25.34 -17.71 -18.14
C HIS A 23 -24.39 -17.56 -16.95
N ARG A 24 -23.68 -18.60 -16.50
CA ARG A 24 -22.63 -18.51 -15.46
C ARG A 24 -21.35 -17.82 -15.93
N LEU A 25 -21.10 -17.78 -17.23
CA LEU A 25 -19.97 -17.06 -17.84
C LEU A 25 -20.30 -15.58 -18.10
N LEU A 26 -21.57 -15.25 -18.39
CA LEU A 26 -22.04 -13.89 -18.68
C LEU A 26 -22.56 -13.16 -17.43
N ALA A 27 -23.23 -13.86 -16.52
CA ALA A 27 -23.46 -13.36 -15.18
C ALA A 27 -22.18 -13.61 -14.39
N GLY A 28 -21.30 -12.60 -14.30
CA GLY A 28 -20.23 -12.59 -13.32
C GLY A 28 -20.77 -13.02 -11.95
N PRO A 29 -19.99 -13.77 -11.15
CA PRO A 29 -20.51 -14.48 -10.00
C PRO A 29 -21.29 -13.54 -9.06
N PRO A 30 -22.51 -13.93 -8.60
CA PRO A 30 -23.26 -13.13 -7.63
C PRO A 30 -22.40 -12.93 -6.37
N GLY A 31 -21.88 -11.70 -6.19
CA GLY A 31 -20.87 -11.38 -5.18
C GLY A 31 -19.82 -10.34 -5.62
N GLU A 32 -19.65 -10.10 -6.93
CA GLU A 32 -18.65 -9.13 -7.43
C GLU A 32 -18.84 -7.70 -6.91
N HIS A 33 -20.09 -7.25 -6.73
CA HIS A 33 -20.36 -5.93 -6.15
C HIS A 33 -19.90 -5.82 -4.69
N GLY A 34 -20.04 -6.90 -3.92
CA GLY A 34 -19.59 -6.96 -2.52
C GLY A 34 -18.07 -6.92 -2.42
N VAL A 35 -17.37 -7.74 -3.21
CA VAL A 35 -15.89 -7.76 -3.24
C VAL A 35 -15.32 -6.41 -3.69
N ARG A 36 -15.90 -5.80 -4.72
CA ARG A 36 -15.48 -4.47 -5.21
C ARG A 36 -15.74 -3.37 -4.18
N LEU A 37 -16.89 -3.39 -3.50
CA LEU A 37 -17.20 -2.45 -2.42
C LEU A 37 -16.24 -2.62 -1.24
N THR A 38 -16.02 -3.86 -0.79
CA THR A 38 -15.07 -4.15 0.29
C THR A 38 -13.66 -3.69 -0.07
N ARG A 39 -13.19 -3.99 -1.28
CA ARG A 39 -11.88 -3.52 -1.77
C ARG A 39 -11.80 -1.99 -1.73
N ALA A 40 -12.80 -1.30 -2.27
CA ALA A 40 -12.81 0.16 -2.31
C ALA A 40 -12.84 0.77 -0.90
N LEU A 41 -13.65 0.21 0.00
CA LEU A 41 -13.71 0.66 1.40
C LEU A 41 -12.38 0.43 2.13
N LEU A 42 -11.75 -0.73 1.93
CA LEU A 42 -10.44 -1.04 2.52
C LEU A 42 -9.37 -0.07 2.01
N LEU A 43 -9.26 0.12 0.68
CA LEU A 43 -8.25 1.00 0.09
C LEU A 43 -8.46 2.47 0.47
N ARG A 44 -9.71 2.95 0.55
CA ARG A 44 -10.00 4.32 1.00
C ARG A 44 -9.72 4.51 2.49
N SER A 45 -10.02 3.52 3.31
CA SER A 45 -9.72 3.55 4.75
C SER A 45 -8.21 3.56 4.98
N LEU A 46 -7.48 2.73 4.24
CA LEU A 46 -6.02 2.69 4.26
C LEU A 46 -5.43 4.01 3.74
N GLY A 47 -5.98 4.57 2.66
CA GLY A 47 -5.62 5.89 2.14
C GLY A 47 -5.84 7.01 3.17
N LEU A 48 -6.90 6.92 3.98
CA LEU A 48 -7.14 7.87 5.07
C LEU A 48 -6.07 7.76 6.17
N VAL A 49 -5.65 6.54 6.52
CA VAL A 49 -4.57 6.34 7.49
C VAL A 49 -3.25 6.90 6.95
N TYR A 50 -2.91 6.62 5.68
CA TYR A 50 -1.76 7.23 5.01
C TYR A 50 -1.86 8.77 4.99
N LEU A 51 -3.04 9.32 4.72
CA LEU A 51 -3.25 10.76 4.69
C LEU A 51 -2.95 11.39 6.05
N VAL A 52 -3.47 10.82 7.13
CA VAL A 52 -3.16 11.30 8.49
C VAL A 52 -1.66 11.19 8.78
N ALA A 53 -1.02 10.07 8.45
CA ALA A 53 0.41 9.86 8.64
C ALA A 53 1.27 10.89 7.88
N PHE A 54 0.94 11.18 6.62
CA PHE A 54 1.65 12.18 5.83
C PHE A 54 1.36 13.61 6.29
N LEU A 55 0.14 13.94 6.72
CA LEU A 55 -0.15 15.26 7.29
C LEU A 55 0.62 15.50 8.59
N VAL A 56 0.76 14.48 9.42
CA VAL A 56 1.65 14.53 10.60
C VAL A 56 3.10 14.75 10.16
N ALA A 57 3.58 14.03 9.14
CA ALA A 57 4.91 14.23 8.59
C ALA A 57 5.12 15.67 8.05
N VAL A 58 4.16 16.26 7.32
CA VAL A 58 4.28 17.64 6.82
C VAL A 58 4.58 18.64 7.94
N VAL A 59 3.99 18.45 9.12
CA VAL A 59 4.18 19.36 10.26
C VAL A 59 5.42 18.99 11.09
N GLN A 60 5.71 17.69 11.26
CA GLN A 60 6.70 17.21 12.24
C GLN A 60 8.06 16.85 11.64
N LEU A 61 8.15 16.56 10.34
CA LEU A 61 9.36 16.01 9.75
C LEU A 61 10.55 16.97 9.85
N LEU A 62 10.35 18.27 9.61
CA LEU A 62 11.43 19.27 9.72
C LEU A 62 11.89 19.51 11.15
N PRO A 63 10.99 19.77 12.14
CA PRO A 63 11.40 19.92 13.53
C PRO A 63 12.17 18.71 14.09
N LEU A 64 11.85 17.50 13.63
CA LEU A 64 12.46 16.27 14.13
C LEU A 64 13.72 15.88 13.35
N LEU A 65 13.67 15.91 12.02
CA LEU A 65 14.66 15.28 11.13
C LEU A 65 15.35 16.26 10.17
N GLY A 66 14.89 17.52 10.11
CA GLY A 66 15.51 18.54 9.27
C GLY A 66 16.94 18.86 9.67
N SER A 67 17.59 19.70 8.86
CA SER A 67 18.98 20.15 9.07
C SER A 67 19.21 20.73 10.46
N GLU A 68 18.28 21.54 10.95
CA GLU A 68 18.22 22.12 12.30
C GLU A 68 17.29 21.36 13.26
N GLY A 69 16.93 20.12 12.90
CA GLY A 69 16.01 19.28 13.68
C GLY A 69 16.68 18.62 14.89
N LEU A 70 15.87 17.97 15.74
CA LEU A 70 16.35 17.27 16.94
C LEU A 70 17.31 16.12 16.61
N THR A 71 17.06 15.40 15.51
CA THR A 71 17.87 14.28 15.04
C THR A 71 18.05 14.34 13.52
N PRO A 72 18.93 15.21 13.00
CA PRO A 72 19.05 15.47 11.57
C PRO A 72 19.33 14.20 10.75
N VAL A 73 18.64 14.04 9.59
CA VAL A 73 18.81 12.88 8.70
C VAL A 73 20.25 12.75 8.20
N GLY A 74 20.87 13.87 7.77
CA GLY A 74 22.23 13.84 7.22
C GLY A 74 23.23 13.23 8.20
N ALA A 75 23.25 13.73 9.44
CA ALA A 75 24.12 13.20 10.48
C ALA A 75 23.78 11.74 10.84
N HIS A 76 22.51 11.32 10.73
CA HIS A 76 22.11 9.93 10.94
C HIS A 76 22.65 9.01 9.85
N LEU A 77 22.46 9.35 8.57
CA LEU A 77 22.94 8.54 7.44
C LEU A 77 24.47 8.40 7.47
N GLU A 78 25.19 9.48 7.82
CA GLU A 78 26.65 9.43 8.00
C GLU A 78 27.05 8.46 9.12
N ARG A 79 26.36 8.48 10.27
CA ARG A 79 26.58 7.52 11.36
C ARG A 79 26.28 6.08 10.93
N VAL A 80 25.19 5.87 10.19
CA VAL A 80 24.81 4.54 9.69
C VAL A 80 25.92 3.96 8.81
N VAL A 81 26.43 4.75 7.86
CA VAL A 81 27.55 4.34 7.00
C VAL A 81 28.81 4.09 7.82
N ALA A 82 29.21 5.03 8.67
CA ALA A 82 30.48 4.95 9.39
C ALA A 82 30.54 3.82 10.42
N TYR A 83 29.45 3.55 11.14
CA TYR A 83 29.48 2.64 12.30
C TYR A 83 28.96 1.23 12.01
N TYR A 84 28.06 1.05 11.04
CA TYR A 84 27.40 -0.24 10.83
C TYR A 84 27.84 -0.96 9.55
N TYR A 85 28.08 -0.22 8.46
CA TYR A 85 28.24 -0.84 7.14
C TYR A 85 29.59 -0.56 6.46
N GLY A 86 30.28 0.52 6.83
CA GLY A 86 31.56 0.94 6.24
C GLY A 86 31.46 1.47 4.80
N ASP A 87 30.39 1.15 4.07
CA ASP A 87 30.12 1.62 2.72
C ASP A 87 28.67 2.07 2.54
N ARG A 88 28.48 3.08 1.69
CA ARG A 88 27.17 3.69 1.42
C ARG A 88 26.24 2.75 0.65
N SER A 89 26.75 1.95 -0.27
CA SER A 89 25.91 1.07 -1.09
C SER A 89 25.30 -0.05 -0.24
N THR A 90 26.09 -0.64 0.66
CA THR A 90 25.60 -1.63 1.63
C THR A 90 24.57 -1.00 2.58
N ALA A 91 24.85 0.18 3.13
CA ALA A 91 23.91 0.88 4.01
C ALA A 91 22.57 1.20 3.31
N MET A 92 22.61 1.58 2.03
CA MET A 92 21.42 1.87 1.23
C MET A 92 20.61 0.60 0.91
N ALA A 93 21.27 -0.55 0.73
CA ALA A 93 20.59 -1.82 0.51
C ALA A 93 19.84 -2.30 1.77
N GLU A 94 20.43 -2.06 2.95
CA GLU A 94 19.88 -2.47 4.25
C GLU A 94 18.81 -1.50 4.78
N HIS A 95 18.96 -0.20 4.48
CA HIS A 95 18.01 0.86 4.85
C HIS A 95 17.55 1.63 3.61
N PRO A 96 16.70 1.04 2.75
CA PRO A 96 16.27 1.69 1.51
C PRO A 96 15.47 2.96 1.80
N SER A 97 15.88 4.08 1.20
CA SER A 97 15.20 5.37 1.33
C SER A 97 15.50 6.29 0.16
N LEU A 98 14.54 7.13 -0.24
CA LEU A 98 14.79 8.20 -1.20
C LEU A 98 15.76 9.26 -0.67
N PHE A 99 15.88 9.39 0.66
CA PHE A 99 16.74 10.41 1.29
C PHE A 99 18.24 10.11 1.19
N TRP A 100 18.61 8.95 0.65
CA TRP A 100 19.99 8.72 0.20
C TRP A 100 20.37 9.62 -0.98
N PHE A 101 19.42 10.06 -1.81
CA PHE A 101 19.74 10.93 -2.95
C PHE A 101 19.77 12.41 -2.56
N ASP A 102 18.77 12.84 -1.78
CA ASP A 102 18.67 14.20 -1.26
C ASP A 102 17.87 14.19 0.05
N HIS A 103 18.47 14.70 1.12
CA HIS A 103 17.87 14.79 2.46
C HIS A 103 17.78 16.25 2.97
N GLY A 104 17.82 17.23 2.07
CA GLY A 104 17.57 18.62 2.43
C GLY A 104 16.15 18.86 2.94
N ASP A 105 15.95 19.97 3.65
CA ASP A 105 14.64 20.29 4.24
C ASP A 105 13.52 20.39 3.20
N ALA A 106 13.85 20.87 1.99
CA ALA A 106 12.92 20.91 0.88
C ALA A 106 12.52 19.52 0.38
N SER A 107 13.45 18.56 0.34
CA SER A 107 13.16 17.19 -0.11
C SER A 107 12.32 16.44 0.93
N LEU A 108 12.63 16.61 2.22
CA LEU A 108 11.84 16.11 3.34
C LEU A 108 10.38 16.60 3.23
N GLN A 109 10.17 17.92 3.09
CA GLN A 109 8.83 18.47 2.90
C GLN A 109 8.16 17.97 1.62
N ALA A 110 8.89 17.94 0.50
CA ALA A 110 8.33 17.51 -0.78
C ALA A 110 7.80 16.08 -0.70
N VAL A 111 8.56 15.15 -0.13
CA VAL A 111 8.12 13.77 0.09
C VAL A 111 6.86 13.71 0.95
N ALA A 112 6.81 14.47 2.04
CA ALA A 112 5.65 14.51 2.93
C ALA A 112 4.39 15.06 2.24
N VAL A 113 4.52 16.18 1.53
CA VAL A 113 3.40 16.83 0.81
C VAL A 113 2.93 15.97 -0.36
N ILE A 114 3.84 15.42 -1.16
CA ILE A 114 3.48 14.53 -2.28
C ILE A 114 2.72 13.31 -1.74
N GLY A 115 3.21 12.70 -0.64
CA GLY A 115 2.53 11.60 0.02
C GLY A 115 1.12 11.98 0.49
N ALA A 116 0.94 13.15 1.11
CA ALA A 116 -0.37 13.63 1.53
C ALA A 116 -1.33 13.81 0.34
N VAL A 117 -0.86 14.40 -0.76
CA VAL A 117 -1.67 14.59 -1.98
C VAL A 117 -2.08 13.26 -2.62
N LEU A 118 -1.15 12.30 -2.71
CA LEU A 118 -1.45 10.98 -3.24
C LEU A 118 -2.42 10.20 -2.33
N ALA A 119 -2.26 10.30 -1.01
CA ALA A 119 -3.14 9.66 -0.06
C ALA A 119 -4.56 10.24 -0.13
N LEU A 120 -4.68 11.56 -0.28
CA LEU A 120 -5.96 12.21 -0.54
C LEU A 120 -6.59 11.71 -1.84
N ALA A 121 -5.81 11.53 -2.91
CA ALA A 121 -6.32 10.96 -4.16
C ALA A 121 -6.88 9.54 -3.96
N VAL A 122 -6.23 8.70 -3.15
CA VAL A 122 -6.74 7.36 -2.80
C VAL A 122 -8.06 7.46 -2.05
N VAL A 123 -8.18 8.35 -1.06
CA VAL A 123 -9.43 8.61 -0.32
C VAL A 123 -10.57 9.02 -1.27
N LEU A 124 -10.26 9.82 -2.29
CA LEU A 124 -11.20 10.24 -3.33
C LEU A 124 -11.51 9.15 -4.38
N GLY A 125 -10.88 7.98 -4.28
CA GLY A 125 -11.16 6.82 -5.12
C GLY A 125 -10.14 6.52 -6.22
N VAL A 126 -8.96 7.16 -6.21
CA VAL A 126 -7.85 6.84 -7.11
C VAL A 126 -7.06 5.66 -6.55
N GLU A 127 -7.69 4.48 -6.55
CA GLU A 127 -7.21 3.26 -5.89
C GLU A 127 -6.42 2.32 -6.82
N ASN A 128 -5.42 2.90 -7.52
CA ASN A 128 -4.50 2.17 -8.41
C ASN A 128 -3.31 1.60 -7.61
N GLY A 129 -2.90 0.36 -7.91
CA GLY A 129 -1.74 -0.29 -7.29
C GLY A 129 -0.44 0.49 -7.44
N LEU A 130 -0.25 1.24 -8.53
CA LEU A 130 0.92 2.12 -8.69
C LEU A 130 0.92 3.28 -7.68
N VAL A 131 -0.24 3.88 -7.41
CA VAL A 131 -0.35 4.96 -6.41
C VAL A 131 -0.08 4.43 -5.01
N MET A 132 -0.62 3.24 -4.70
CA MET A 132 -0.34 2.55 -3.44
C MET A 132 1.14 2.23 -3.27
N LEU A 133 1.80 1.73 -4.33
CA LEU A 133 3.23 1.45 -4.31
C LEU A 133 4.04 2.72 -4.10
N ILE A 134 3.69 3.83 -4.77
CA ILE A 134 4.39 5.11 -4.58
C ILE A 134 4.20 5.61 -3.13
N LEU A 135 2.98 5.56 -2.59
CA LEU A 135 2.72 5.92 -1.19
C LEU A 135 3.56 5.08 -0.23
N TRP A 136 3.60 3.77 -0.46
CA TRP A 136 4.41 2.84 0.32
C TRP A 136 5.90 3.20 0.25
N VAL A 137 6.46 3.47 -0.94
CA VAL A 137 7.87 3.86 -1.11
C VAL A 137 8.18 5.19 -0.40
N LEU A 138 7.29 6.18 -0.53
CA LEU A 138 7.47 7.49 0.13
C LEU A 138 7.45 7.35 1.65
N TYR A 139 6.50 6.58 2.19
CA TYR A 139 6.37 6.39 3.63
C TYR A 139 7.52 5.53 4.18
N SER A 140 7.88 4.46 3.47
CA SER A 140 9.04 3.61 3.81
C SER A 140 10.33 4.42 3.85
N SER A 141 10.48 5.40 2.94
CA SER A 141 11.64 6.29 2.95
C SER A 141 11.74 7.13 4.21
N ILE A 142 10.60 7.64 4.72
CA ILE A 142 10.53 8.38 6.00
C ILE A 142 10.85 7.45 7.16
N VAL A 143 10.20 6.29 7.23
CA VAL A 143 10.36 5.34 8.35
C VAL A 143 11.81 4.86 8.46
N ASN A 144 12.48 4.55 7.35
CA ASN A 144 13.87 4.08 7.35
C ASN A 144 14.88 5.12 7.86
N VAL A 145 14.59 6.43 7.78
CA VAL A 145 15.47 7.49 8.31
C VAL A 145 14.93 8.19 9.56
N GLY A 146 13.72 7.82 9.98
CA GLY A 146 12.97 8.49 11.04
C GLY A 146 13.46 8.18 12.46
N GLN A 147 14.47 7.31 12.60
CA GLN A 147 15.14 7.00 13.86
C GLN A 147 14.12 6.65 14.95
N ARG A 148 14.31 7.16 16.16
CA ARG A 148 13.43 6.94 17.32
C ARG A 148 12.01 7.50 17.16
N TRP A 149 11.78 8.39 16.20
CA TRP A 149 10.50 9.08 16.05
C TRP A 149 9.50 8.30 15.18
N TYR A 150 9.98 7.41 14.32
CA TYR A 150 9.16 6.57 13.43
C TYR A 150 9.37 5.07 13.69
N ALA A 151 10.00 4.71 14.82
CA ALA A 151 10.24 3.32 15.21
C ALA A 151 9.08 2.72 16.03
N PHE A 152 7.86 3.24 15.90
CA PHE A 152 6.71 2.69 16.62
C PHE A 152 6.00 1.60 15.79
N GLY A 153 5.17 0.80 16.47
CA GLY A 153 4.52 -0.35 15.83
C GLY A 153 3.51 0.03 14.75
N TRP A 154 2.93 1.24 14.81
CA TRP A 154 1.92 1.67 13.86
C TRP A 154 2.52 2.05 12.49
N GLU A 155 3.76 2.54 12.43
CA GLU A 155 4.49 2.76 11.19
C GLU A 155 4.73 1.43 10.46
N THR A 156 5.23 0.44 11.18
CA THR A 156 5.46 -0.91 10.63
C THR A 156 4.15 -1.55 10.18
N GLN A 157 3.08 -1.45 10.98
CA GLN A 157 1.77 -1.97 10.60
C GLN A 157 1.23 -1.30 9.32
N LEU A 158 1.40 0.01 9.17
CA LEU A 158 0.98 0.73 7.97
C LEU A 158 1.78 0.29 6.73
N LEU A 159 3.08 0.05 6.88
CA LEU A 159 3.93 -0.46 5.80
C LEU A 159 3.60 -1.90 5.42
N GLU A 160 3.36 -2.78 6.39
CA GLU A 160 2.96 -4.16 6.14
C GLU A 160 1.59 -4.23 5.46
N THR A 161 0.61 -3.49 5.99
CA THR A 161 -0.75 -3.46 5.42
C THR A 161 -0.79 -2.76 4.06
N GLY A 162 0.07 -1.75 3.84
CA GLY A 162 0.15 -1.04 2.57
C GLY A 162 0.83 -1.82 1.45
N PHE A 163 1.63 -2.83 1.80
CA PHE A 163 2.34 -3.68 0.84
C PHE A 163 1.48 -4.84 0.34
N ILE A 164 0.65 -5.42 1.22
CA ILE A 164 -0.22 -6.59 0.97
C ILE A 164 -1.46 -6.19 0.16
#